data_AF-A0A5B7CNE6-F1
#
_entry.id   AF-A0A5B7CNE6-F1
#
_cell.length_a   1.000
_cell.length_b   1.000
_cell.length_c   1.000
_cell.angle_alpha   90.00
_cell.angle_beta   90.00
_cell.angle_gamma   90.00
#
_symmetry.space_group_name_H-M   'P 1'
#
loop_
_entity.id
_entity.type
_entity.pdbx_description
1 polymer ?
#
loop_
_entity_poly.entity_id
_entity_poly.type
_entity_poly.pdbx_seq_one_letter_code
_entity_poly.pdbx_strand_id
1 'polypeptide(L)' 'MSVIGIDFGTDGCYIAVARQGGIETIANDYSLRSTPQLWLSTVPHTEEDSLVLSLLDLML' A
#
# COMPACT_ATOMS: atom_id res chain seq x y z
N MET A 1 7.85 -16.91 2.05
CA MET A 1 7.57 -15.77 1.15
C MET A 1 6.08 -15.46 1.25
N SER A 2 5.70 -14.21 1.53
CA SER A 2 4.31 -13.77 1.50
C SER A 2 3.87 -13.54 0.05
N VAL A 3 2.60 -13.79 -0.25
CA VAL A 3 1.98 -13.40 -1.53
C VAL A 3 1.21 -12.11 -1.29
N ILE A 4 1.48 -11.08 -2.09
CA ILE A 4 0.89 -9.76 -1.98
C ILE A 4 0.06 -9.48 -3.24
N GLY A 5 -1.19 -9.06 -3.05
CA GLY A 5 -2.07 -8.53 -4.09
C GLY A 5 -2.12 -7.00 -4.00
N ILE A 6 -2.05 -6.35 -5.14
CA ILE A 6 -2.12 -4.89 -5.26
C ILE A 6 -3.23 -4.55 -6.24
N ASP A 7 -4.15 -3.70 -5.82
CA ASP A 7 -5.16 -3.08 -6.67
C ASP A 7 -4.78 -1.63 -6.94
N PHE A 8 -4.67 -1.27 -8.21
CA PHE A 8 -4.36 0.09 -8.67
C PHE A 8 -5.62 0.72 -9.28
N GLY A 9 -6.42 1.36 -8.42
CA GLY A 9 -7.62 2.08 -8.82
C GLY A 9 -7.34 3.56 -9.11
N THR A 10 -8.16 4.18 -9.95
CA THR A 10 -8.00 5.58 -10.34
C THR A 10 -8.09 6.57 -9.17
N ASP A 11 -8.95 6.29 -8.18
CA ASP A 11 -9.15 7.14 -7.00
C ASP A 11 -8.37 6.64 -5.78
N GLY A 12 -8.03 5.35 -5.74
CA GLY A 12 -7.31 4.76 -4.62
C GLY A 12 -6.88 3.33 -4.88
N CYS A 13 -5.90 2.90 -4.10
CA CYS A 13 -5.25 1.61 -4.19
C CYS A 13 -5.43 0.81 -2.89
N TYR A 14 -5.46 -0.51 -3.01
CA TYR A 14 -5.54 -1.43 -1.88
C TYR A 14 -4.41 -2.46 -1.93
N ILE A 15 -3.90 -2.83 -0.77
CA ILE A 15 -2.90 -3.89 -0.61
C ILE A 15 -3.50 -4.98 0.24
N ALA A 16 -3.32 -6.24 -0.18
CA ALA A 16 -3.71 -7.40 0.60
C ALA A 16 -2.62 -8.47 0.61
N VAL A 17 -2.51 -9.22 1.71
CA VAL A 17 -1.54 -10.29 1.87
C VAL A 17 -2.24 -11.61 2.13
N ALA A 18 -1.77 -12.68 1.50
CA ALA A 18 -2.17 -14.03 1.85
C ALA A 18 -1.38 -14.48 3.09
N ARG A 19 -2.06 -14.62 4.23
CA ARG A 19 -1.46 -15.12 5.48
C ARG A 19 -2.49 -15.88 6.32
N GLN A 20 -2.02 -16.84 7.12
CA GLN A 20 -2.83 -17.60 8.09
C GLN A 20 -4.07 -18.28 7.49
N GLY A 21 -4.01 -18.71 6.22
CA GLY A 21 -5.12 -19.38 5.55
C GLY A 21 -6.21 -18.45 5.01
N GLY A 22 -5.99 -17.13 5.00
CA GLY A 22 -6.89 -16.14 4.43
C GLY A 22 -6.16 -15.00 3.69
N ILE A 23 -6.95 -14.02 3.22
CA ILE A 23 -6.47 -12.78 2.62
C ILE A 23 -6.81 -11.64 3.58
N GLU A 24 -5.83 -10.81 3.90
CA GLU A 24 -6.02 -9.66 4.76
C GLU A 24 -5.62 -8.39 4.04
N THR A 25 -6.53 -7.41 3.96
CA THR A 25 -6.18 -6.06 3.49
C THR A 25 -5.31 -5.37 4.54
N ILE A 26 -4.32 -4.60 4.13
CA ILE A 26 -3.41 -3.89 5.03
C ILE A 26 -3.87 -2.43 5.18
N ALA A 27 -3.73 -1.88 6.38
CA ALA A 27 -3.93 -0.46 6.63
C ALA A 27 -2.61 0.28 6.42
N ASN A 28 -2.66 1.47 5.83
CA ASN A 28 -1.53 2.39 5.76
C ASN A 28 -1.31 3.07 7.14
N ASP A 29 -0.30 3.94 7.22
CA ASP A 29 0.09 4.62 8.46
C ASP A 29 -0.99 5.56 9.02
N TYR A 30 -1.96 5.92 8.18
CA TYR A 30 -3.16 6.66 8.57
C TYR A 30 -4.28 5.76 9.10
N SER A 31 -4.00 4.47 9.30
CA SER A 31 -4.97 3.43 9.68
C SER A 31 -6.13 3.26 8.68
N LEU A 32 -5.92 3.66 7.43
CA LEU A 32 -6.88 3.51 6.34
C LEU A 32 -6.48 2.34 5.44
N ARG A 33 -7.46 1.58 4.95
CA ARG A 33 -7.21 0.46 4.02
C ARG A 33 -7.07 0.89 2.56
N SER A 34 -7.52 2.10 2.24
CA SER A 34 -7.39 2.70 0.91
C SER A 34 -6.32 3.77 0.97
N THR A 35 -5.43 3.78 -0.02
CA THR A 35 -4.45 4.84 -0.20
C THR A 35 -4.82 5.63 -1.46
N PRO A 36 -4.98 6.96 -1.37
CA PRO A 36 -5.31 7.77 -2.53
C PRO A 36 -4.21 7.67 -3.59
N GLN A 37 -4.60 7.55 -4.85
CA GLN A 37 -3.65 7.59 -5.96
C GLN A 37 -3.39 9.05 -6.33
N LEU A 38 -2.40 9.68 -5.67
CA LEU A 38 -1.99 11.05 -5.96
C LEU A 38 -0.56 11.06 -6.50
N TRP A 39 -0.40 11.45 -7.76
CA TRP A 39 0.91 11.82 -8.31
C TRP A 39 1.03 13.35 -8.30
N LEU A 40 1.62 13.91 -7.23
CA LEU A 40 1.85 15.35 -7.13
C LEU A 40 3.32 15.66 -7.36
N SER A 41 3.65 16.20 -8.54
CA SER A 41 5.05 16.51 -8.93
C SER A 41 5.71 17.63 -8.11
N THR A 42 4.93 18.34 -7.28
CA THR A 42 5.42 19.44 -6.43
C THR A 42 5.66 18.99 -4.99
N VAL A 43 5.31 17.75 -4.62
CA VAL A 43 5.69 17.18 -3.33
C VAL A 43 7.12 16.66 -3.48
N PRO A 44 8.09 17.13 -2.67
CA PRO A 44 9.40 16.50 -2.66
C PRO A 44 9.19 15.00 -2.40
N HIS A 45 9.89 14.13 -3.12
CA HIS A 45 9.89 12.69 -2.83
C HIS A 45 10.47 12.44 -1.43
N THR A 46 9.69 12.71 -0.39
CA THR A 46 9.90 12.19 0.94
C THR A 46 9.49 10.73 0.86
N GLU A 47 10.43 9.85 1.19
CA GLU A 47 10.34 8.39 1.20
C GLU A 47 9.28 7.86 2.17
N GLU A 48 8.14 8.51 2.36
CA GLU A 48 7.12 8.14 3.36
C GLU A 48 5.72 8.05 2.71
N ASP A 49 5.47 8.75 1.59
CA ASP A 49 4.12 8.85 1.02
C ASP A 49 3.84 7.88 -0.15
N SER A 50 4.81 7.09 -0.58
CA SER A 50 4.63 6.21 -1.74
C SER A 50 4.10 4.83 -1.32
N LEU A 51 3.12 4.32 -2.07
CA LEU A 51 2.67 2.92 -2.02
C LEU A 51 3.82 1.89 -2.12
N VAL A 52 4.99 2.32 -2.59
CA VAL A 52 6.20 1.49 -2.68
C VAL A 52 6.83 1.27 -1.30
N LEU A 53 6.78 2.23 -0.38
CA LEU A 53 7.32 2.04 0.98
C LEU A 53 6.50 1.07 1.80
N SER A 54 5.17 1.16 1.76
CA SER A 54 4.31 0.20 2.46
C SER A 54 4.48 -1.23 1.96
N LEU A 55 4.94 -1.40 0.72
CA LEU A 55 5.35 -2.70 0.18
C LEU A 55 6.68 -3.18 0.76
N LEU A 56 7.67 -2.30 0.99
CA LEU A 56 8.92 -2.68 1.67
C LEU A 56 8.65 -3.15 3.11
N ASP A 57 7.80 -2.46 3.86
CA ASP A 57 7.43 -2.85 5.23
C ASP A 57 6.70 -4.19 5.31
N LEU A 58 5.98 -4.58 4.24
CA LEU A 58 5.30 -5.87 4.17
C LEU A 58 6.21 -7.01 3.70
N MET A 59 7.38 -6.69 3.16
CA MET A 59 8.38 -7.64 2.65
C MET A 59 9.55 -7.89 3.61
N LEU A 60 9.75 -7.02 4.61
CA LEU A 60 10.71 -7.16 5.71
C LEU A 60 10.08 -7.84 6.95
#